data_AF-A0A7R9R475-F1
#
_entry.id   AF-A0A7R9R475-F1
#
_cell.length_a   1.000
_cell.length_b   1.000
_cell.length_c   1.000
_cell.angle_alpha   90.00
_cell.angle_beta   90.00
_cell.angle_gamma   90.00
#
_symmetry.space_group_name_H-M   'P 1'
#
loop_
_entity.id
_entity.type
_entity.pdbx_description
1 polymer ?
#
loop_
_entity_poly.entity_id
_entity_poly.type
_entity_poly.pdbx_seq_one_letter_code
_entity_poly.pdbx_strand_id
1 'polypeptide(L)'
;MDPSILVSTAGKALVEGTIRKMMKKSENIDETLGEDFKILGREMRVECPQSIQNYSVTFETKVSGLHLLPKKKKFNFGKVRRVTLRPIMSLQSIPDAISYVENGFEISLNKLERDIIYLLDIEYFIDDKKFIDSLVNRNVARESLDDETTEYWLVAQLKHLDVLKQNFGYIELKDLDFSVDVSVYNEIKMKVPSVFKKQLDIAVKILSKHHGGRGEQFKLLAQLRQLQHAQKEKYYGEIFDIIDEIQEIFSPYTFSSFVDVKKDFQYYDCERGKDFYETLPFPTWPKSMKVISRTDVNFNRPAVDGMLIFKKKDFLKEIGKIFGKGD
;
A
#
# COMPACT_ATOMS: atom_id res chain seq x y z
N MET A 1 -1.11 33.45 -11.79
CA MET A 1 -1.52 32.10 -12.24
C MET A 1 -1.50 31.20 -11.02
N ASP A 2 -2.60 30.52 -10.75
CA ASP A 2 -2.77 29.66 -9.58
C ASP A 2 -1.94 28.36 -9.74
N PRO A 3 -1.03 28.03 -8.81
CA PRO A 3 -0.20 26.81 -8.89
C PRO A 3 -1.03 25.52 -9.02
N SER A 4 -2.25 25.52 -8.49
CA SER A 4 -3.18 24.38 -8.55
C SER A 4 -3.60 24.03 -9.98
N ILE A 5 -3.76 25.04 -10.86
CA ILE A 5 -4.16 24.86 -12.25
C ILE A 5 -3.02 24.23 -13.07
N LEU A 6 -1.78 24.66 -12.84
CA LEU A 6 -0.59 24.12 -13.52
C LEU A 6 -0.32 22.66 -13.13
N VAL A 7 -0.47 22.32 -11.84
CA VAL A 7 -0.32 20.94 -11.34
C VAL A 7 -1.42 20.03 -11.91
N SER A 8 -2.66 20.52 -12.02
CA SER A 8 -3.75 19.74 -12.64
C SER A 8 -3.54 19.50 -14.14
N THR A 9 -2.95 20.46 -14.85
CA THR A 9 -2.69 20.37 -16.29
C THR A 9 -1.51 19.44 -16.59
N ALA A 10 -0.43 19.52 -15.79
CA ALA A 10 0.71 18.62 -15.89
C ALA A 10 0.34 17.18 -15.50
N GLY A 11 -0.47 17.00 -14.45
CA GLY A 11 -1.02 15.70 -14.07
C GLY A 11 -1.87 15.08 -15.17
N LYS A 12 -2.74 15.86 -15.81
CA LYS A 12 -3.55 15.42 -16.95
C LYS A 12 -2.68 14.97 -18.14
N ALA A 13 -1.67 15.75 -18.52
CA ALA A 13 -0.78 15.40 -19.63
C ALA A 13 0.05 14.13 -19.34
N LEU A 14 0.50 13.95 -18.11
CA LEU A 14 1.21 12.75 -17.66
C LEU A 14 0.29 11.52 -17.71
N VAL A 15 -0.92 11.63 -17.17
CA VAL A 15 -1.93 10.57 -17.20
C VAL A 15 -2.25 10.19 -18.64
N GLU A 16 -2.54 11.16 -19.50
CA GLU A 16 -2.80 10.92 -20.91
C GLU A 16 -1.60 10.27 -21.62
N GLY A 17 -0.38 10.71 -21.34
CA GLY A 17 0.83 10.15 -21.94
C GLY A 17 1.05 8.67 -21.58
N THR A 18 0.91 8.33 -20.31
CA THR A 18 1.06 6.95 -19.84
C THR A 18 -0.10 6.07 -20.30
N ILE A 19 -1.34 6.56 -20.24
CA ILE A 19 -2.52 5.89 -20.82
C ILE A 19 -2.31 5.59 -22.30
N ARG A 20 -1.90 6.57 -23.10
CA ARG A 20 -1.66 6.38 -24.54
C ARG A 20 -0.61 5.32 -24.80
N LYS A 21 0.45 5.25 -24.00
CA LYS A 21 1.47 4.18 -24.09
C LYS A 21 0.88 2.81 -23.77
N MET A 22 0.09 2.70 -22.70
CA MET A 22 -0.58 1.45 -22.31
C MET A 22 -1.56 0.98 -23.40
N MET A 23 -2.36 1.91 -23.93
CA MET A 23 -3.29 1.68 -25.03
C MET A 23 -2.59 1.21 -26.29
N LYS A 24 -1.55 1.93 -26.72
CA LYS A 24 -0.80 1.56 -27.91
C LYS A 24 -0.23 0.13 -27.81
N LYS A 25 0.19 -0.31 -26.62
CA LYS A 25 0.62 -1.70 -26.41
C LYS A 25 -0.55 -2.68 -26.61
N SER A 26 -1.68 -2.42 -25.96
CA SER A 26 -2.89 -3.26 -26.08
C SER A 26 -3.46 -3.31 -27.50
N GLU A 27 -3.53 -2.17 -28.19
CA GLU A 27 -3.95 -2.06 -29.58
C GLU A 27 -3.02 -2.85 -30.50
N ASN A 28 -1.70 -2.73 -30.34
CA ASN A 28 -0.76 -3.51 -31.13
C ASN A 28 -0.91 -5.02 -30.87
N ILE A 29 -1.18 -5.43 -29.63
CA ILE A 29 -1.47 -6.84 -29.28
C ILE A 29 -2.74 -7.29 -29.99
N ASP A 30 -3.79 -6.47 -29.97
CA ASP A 30 -5.06 -6.74 -30.62
C ASP A 30 -4.95 -6.84 -32.14
N GLU A 31 -4.22 -5.93 -32.77
CA GLU A 31 -3.96 -5.96 -34.21
C GLU A 31 -3.23 -7.24 -34.58
N THR A 32 -2.14 -7.55 -33.85
CA THR A 32 -1.33 -8.76 -34.08
C THR A 32 -2.14 -10.04 -33.88
N LEU A 33 -3.00 -10.11 -32.84
CA LEU A 33 -3.89 -11.25 -32.64
C LEU A 33 -5.01 -11.29 -33.68
N GLY A 34 -5.59 -10.15 -34.02
CA GLY A 34 -6.73 -10.02 -34.92
C GLY A 34 -6.44 -10.47 -36.36
N GLU A 35 -5.18 -10.47 -36.79
CA GLU A 35 -4.75 -11.08 -38.05
C GLU A 35 -5.18 -12.54 -38.15
N ASP A 36 -4.94 -13.33 -37.10
CA ASP A 36 -5.05 -14.79 -37.11
C ASP A 36 -6.23 -15.34 -36.28
N PHE A 37 -6.70 -14.55 -35.31
CA PHE A 37 -7.70 -14.95 -34.32
C PHE A 37 -8.90 -14.02 -34.32
N LYS A 38 -10.03 -14.53 -33.85
CA LYS A 38 -11.23 -13.72 -33.57
C LYS A 38 -11.17 -13.31 -32.09
N ILE A 39 -11.02 -12.02 -31.84
CA ILE A 39 -11.06 -11.48 -30.47
C ILE A 39 -12.50 -11.44 -29.98
N LEU A 40 -12.74 -11.95 -28.77
CA LEU A 40 -14.06 -12.07 -28.16
C LEU A 40 -14.27 -11.06 -27.03
N GLY A 41 -13.20 -10.65 -26.34
CA GLY A 41 -13.29 -9.76 -25.19
C GLY A 41 -11.92 -9.32 -24.68
N ARG A 42 -11.90 -8.18 -23.97
CA ARG A 42 -10.70 -7.50 -23.50
C ARG A 42 -10.94 -6.90 -22.12
N GLU A 43 -9.92 -6.92 -21.27
CA GLU A 43 -9.94 -6.28 -19.95
C GLU A 43 -8.57 -5.62 -19.70
N MET A 44 -8.59 -4.46 -19.05
CA MET A 44 -7.38 -3.87 -18.49
C MET A 44 -7.55 -3.63 -16.99
N ARG A 45 -6.59 -4.15 -16.22
CA ARG A 45 -6.51 -3.97 -14.78
C ARG A 45 -5.15 -3.40 -14.41
N VAL A 46 -5.13 -2.56 -13.37
CA VAL A 46 -3.91 -2.05 -12.78
C VAL A 46 -3.84 -2.49 -11.33
N GLU A 47 -2.85 -3.32 -11.01
CA GLU A 47 -2.52 -3.71 -9.64
C GLU A 47 -1.68 -2.59 -9.02
N CYS A 48 -2.30 -1.75 -8.19
CA CYS A 48 -1.70 -0.48 -7.76
C CYS A 48 -0.42 -0.65 -6.93
N PRO A 49 -0.36 -1.53 -5.90
CA PRO A 49 0.81 -1.61 -5.03
C PRO A 49 2.08 -2.03 -5.77
N GLN A 50 1.94 -2.89 -6.76
CA GLN A 50 3.05 -3.40 -7.57
C GLN A 50 3.29 -2.58 -8.85
N SER A 51 2.41 -1.61 -9.16
CA SER A 51 2.44 -0.83 -10.40
C SER A 51 2.47 -1.73 -11.64
N ILE A 52 1.56 -2.71 -11.68
CA ILE A 52 1.47 -3.69 -12.77
C ILE A 52 0.22 -3.42 -13.58
N GLN A 53 0.40 -3.26 -14.89
CA GLN A 53 -0.67 -3.33 -15.86
C GLN A 53 -0.89 -4.80 -16.22
N ASN A 54 -2.11 -5.30 -16.05
CA ASN A 54 -2.56 -6.57 -16.60
C ASN A 54 -3.51 -6.28 -17.78
N TYR A 55 -3.15 -6.80 -18.95
CA TYR A 55 -4.00 -6.81 -20.13
C TYR A 55 -4.43 -8.24 -20.44
N SER A 56 -5.73 -8.48 -20.39
CA SER A 56 -6.34 -9.78 -20.65
C SER A 56 -7.13 -9.73 -21.95
N VAL A 57 -6.88 -10.69 -22.85
CA VAL A 57 -7.60 -10.81 -24.12
C VAL A 57 -8.08 -12.24 -24.31
N THR A 58 -9.36 -12.37 -24.63
CA THR A 58 -9.97 -13.65 -25.00
C THR A 58 -10.10 -13.74 -26.51
N PHE A 59 -9.70 -14.87 -27.09
CA PHE A 59 -9.71 -15.07 -28.53
C PHE A 59 -9.97 -16.52 -28.92
N GLU A 60 -10.47 -16.69 -30.13
CA GLU A 60 -10.79 -17.97 -30.75
C GLU A 60 -9.96 -18.13 -32.04
N THR A 61 -9.53 -19.36 -32.33
CA THR A 61 -8.84 -19.67 -33.60
C THR A 61 -9.80 -19.51 -34.78
N LYS A 62 -9.37 -18.85 -35.86
CA LYS A 62 -10.18 -18.80 -37.09
C LYS A 62 -10.15 -20.20 -37.75
N VAL A 63 -11.33 -20.81 -37.89
CA VAL A 63 -11.60 -22.17 -38.40
C VAL A 63 -10.83 -22.52 -39.69
N SER A 64 -10.55 -21.53 -40.54
CA SER A 64 -9.97 -21.72 -41.89
C SER A 64 -8.44 -21.55 -42.00
N GLY A 65 -7.71 -21.27 -40.91
CA GLY A 65 -6.32 -20.78 -41.01
C GLY A 65 -5.20 -21.65 -40.46
N LEU A 66 -5.44 -22.59 -39.53
CA LEU A 66 -4.37 -23.10 -38.65
C LEU A 66 -3.20 -23.79 -39.39
N HIS A 67 -3.43 -24.38 -40.57
CA HIS A 67 -2.37 -24.99 -41.40
C HIS A 67 -1.54 -23.98 -42.21
N LEU A 68 -2.05 -22.76 -42.41
CA LEU A 68 -1.39 -21.66 -43.12
C LEU A 68 -0.76 -20.63 -42.16
N LEU A 69 -1.04 -20.75 -40.86
CA LEU A 69 -0.45 -19.88 -39.86
C LEU A 69 1.04 -20.16 -39.68
N PRO A 70 1.86 -19.12 -39.45
CA PRO A 70 3.25 -19.31 -39.05
C PRO A 70 3.31 -20.13 -37.76
N LYS A 71 4.36 -20.96 -37.60
CA LYS A 71 4.51 -21.81 -36.39
C LYS A 71 4.52 -21.02 -35.08
N LYS A 72 4.87 -19.74 -35.14
CA LYS A 72 4.95 -18.82 -34.01
C LYS A 72 4.42 -17.45 -34.40
N LYS A 73 3.81 -16.77 -33.43
CA LYS A 73 3.43 -15.35 -33.53
C LYS A 73 4.22 -14.54 -32.53
N LYS A 74 4.84 -13.45 -32.95
CA LYS A 74 5.74 -12.62 -32.13
C LYS A 74 5.07 -11.29 -31.75
N PHE A 75 5.23 -10.90 -30.49
CA PHE A 75 4.68 -9.70 -29.89
C PHE A 75 5.83 -8.87 -29.32
N ASN A 76 6.25 -7.80 -30.02
CA ASN A 76 7.41 -6.98 -29.66
C ASN A 76 7.00 -5.62 -29.09
N PHE A 77 6.18 -5.62 -28.03
CA PHE A 77 5.52 -4.42 -27.51
C PHE A 77 6.04 -3.96 -26.14
N GLY A 78 7.30 -4.27 -25.84
CA GLY A 78 7.93 -3.90 -24.59
C GLY A 78 8.28 -5.12 -23.75
N LYS A 79 9.17 -4.92 -22.77
CA LYS A 79 9.54 -5.94 -21.80
C LYS A 79 8.33 -6.35 -20.96
N VAL A 80 7.87 -7.58 -21.13
CA VAL A 80 6.80 -8.19 -20.32
C VAL A 80 7.36 -8.69 -18.99
N ARG A 81 6.56 -8.57 -17.93
CA ARG A 81 6.82 -9.20 -16.62
C ARG A 81 6.42 -10.67 -16.67
N ARG A 82 5.20 -10.94 -17.14
CA ARG A 82 4.60 -12.26 -17.14
C ARG A 82 3.59 -12.36 -18.29
N VAL A 83 3.54 -13.51 -18.93
CA VAL A 83 2.56 -13.86 -19.94
C VAL A 83 2.03 -15.24 -19.63
N THR A 84 0.70 -15.38 -19.58
CA THR A 84 0.02 -16.65 -19.34
C THR A 84 -1.01 -16.88 -20.42
N LEU A 85 -1.04 -18.09 -20.97
CA LEU A 85 -2.02 -18.51 -21.95
C LEU A 85 -2.74 -19.75 -21.43
N ARG A 86 -4.06 -19.74 -21.46
CA ARG A 86 -4.89 -20.83 -20.94
C ARG A 86 -6.18 -20.99 -21.75
N PRO A 87 -6.64 -22.22 -22.04
CA PRO A 87 -7.99 -22.44 -22.53
C PRO A 87 -9.00 -22.01 -21.46
N ILE A 88 -10.08 -21.34 -21.86
CA ILE A 88 -11.12 -20.91 -20.91
C ILE A 88 -11.78 -22.11 -20.21
N MET A 89 -11.93 -23.24 -20.91
CA MET A 89 -12.63 -24.42 -20.39
C MET A 89 -11.86 -25.13 -19.28
N SER A 90 -10.53 -25.20 -19.38
CA SER A 90 -9.69 -25.88 -18.38
C SER A 90 -9.07 -24.94 -17.36
N LEU A 91 -8.87 -23.67 -17.74
CA LEU A 91 -8.09 -22.67 -17.00
C LEU A 91 -6.66 -23.10 -16.66
N GLN A 92 -6.19 -24.22 -17.21
CA GLN A 92 -4.84 -24.73 -17.03
C GLN A 92 -3.90 -24.01 -18.01
N SER A 93 -2.85 -23.41 -17.45
CA SER A 93 -1.83 -22.71 -18.23
C SER A 93 -1.12 -23.66 -19.20
N ILE A 94 -0.79 -23.16 -20.39
CA ILE A 94 0.01 -23.84 -21.39
C ILE A 94 1.39 -23.14 -21.45
N PRO A 95 2.28 -23.37 -20.46
CA PRO A 95 3.54 -22.63 -20.36
C PRO A 95 4.43 -22.82 -21.59
N ASP A 96 4.42 -24.03 -22.17
CA ASP A 96 5.21 -24.37 -23.36
C ASP A 96 4.75 -23.65 -24.64
N ALA A 97 3.57 -23.02 -24.61
CA ALA A 97 3.10 -22.21 -25.73
C ALA A 97 3.71 -20.80 -25.73
N ILE A 98 4.34 -20.36 -24.63
CA ILE A 98 4.87 -19.01 -24.48
C ILE A 98 6.40 -19.04 -24.42
N SER A 99 7.05 -18.15 -25.17
CA SER A 99 8.49 -17.92 -25.07
C SER A 99 8.77 -16.44 -24.91
N TYR A 100 9.60 -16.07 -23.95
CA TYR A 100 10.00 -14.68 -23.73
C TYR A 100 11.10 -14.28 -24.72
N VAL A 101 11.00 -13.07 -25.24
CA VAL A 101 12.04 -12.43 -26.07
C VAL A 101 12.42 -11.09 -25.47
N GLU A 102 13.57 -10.53 -25.88
CA GLU A 102 14.14 -9.32 -25.28
C GLU A 102 13.13 -8.16 -25.12
N ASN A 103 12.26 -7.98 -26.11
CA ASN A 103 11.26 -6.91 -26.13
C ASN A 103 9.80 -7.40 -26.20
N GLY A 104 9.51 -8.57 -25.61
CA GLY A 104 8.15 -9.09 -25.51
C GLY A 104 8.07 -10.61 -25.43
N PHE A 105 7.19 -11.23 -26.21
CA PHE A 105 6.95 -12.67 -26.16
C PHE A 105 6.53 -13.26 -27.52
N GLU A 106 6.55 -14.58 -27.61
CA GLU A 106 6.10 -15.36 -28.76
C GLU A 106 5.07 -16.41 -28.30
N ILE A 107 4.03 -16.62 -29.10
CA ILE A 107 3.06 -17.71 -28.95
C ILE A 107 3.37 -18.79 -29.98
N SER A 108 3.57 -20.03 -29.54
CA SER A 108 3.73 -21.20 -30.40
C SER A 108 2.36 -21.72 -30.82
N LEU A 109 1.96 -21.43 -32.06
CA LEU A 109 0.60 -21.69 -32.55
C LEU A 109 0.31 -23.18 -32.74
N ASN A 110 1.35 -24.00 -32.93
CA ASN A 110 1.26 -25.46 -32.99
C ASN A 110 0.90 -26.12 -31.65
N LYS A 111 0.92 -25.36 -30.54
CA LYS A 111 0.49 -25.82 -29.22
C LYS A 111 -0.97 -25.47 -28.92
N LEU A 112 -1.67 -24.82 -29.87
CA LEU A 112 -3.07 -24.44 -29.73
C LEU A 112 -3.96 -25.40 -30.51
N GLU A 113 -5.08 -25.74 -29.90
CA GLU A 113 -6.16 -26.53 -30.45
C GLU A 113 -7.14 -25.63 -31.23
N ARG A 114 -7.85 -26.25 -32.17
CA ARG A 114 -8.86 -25.55 -32.99
C ARG A 114 -10.16 -25.40 -32.23
N ASP A 115 -10.89 -24.34 -32.55
CA ASP A 115 -12.24 -24.07 -32.04
C ASP A 115 -12.29 -24.00 -30.50
N ILE A 116 -11.13 -23.72 -29.88
CA ILE A 116 -10.96 -23.45 -28.46
C ILE A 116 -10.81 -21.95 -28.26
N ILE A 117 -11.48 -21.46 -27.23
CA ILE A 117 -11.33 -20.09 -26.74
C ILE A 117 -10.18 -20.06 -25.73
N TYR A 118 -9.23 -19.18 -25.99
CA TYR A 118 -8.08 -18.94 -25.15
C TYR A 118 -8.21 -17.60 -24.42
N LEU A 119 -7.66 -17.55 -23.21
CA LEU A 119 -7.40 -16.34 -22.45
C LEU A 119 -5.88 -16.13 -22.38
N LEU A 120 -5.45 -14.98 -22.87
CA LEU A 120 -4.07 -14.52 -22.79
C LEU A 120 -4.00 -13.34 -21.82
N ASP A 121 -3.28 -13.55 -20.72
CA ASP A 121 -3.01 -12.56 -19.68
C ASP A 121 -1.57 -12.06 -19.83
N ILE A 122 -1.40 -10.75 -19.98
CA ILE A 122 -0.11 -10.10 -20.24
C ILE A 122 0.14 -9.03 -19.18
N GLU A 123 1.26 -9.13 -18.48
CA GLU A 123 1.65 -8.18 -17.46
C GLU A 123 2.84 -7.32 -17.87
N TYR A 124 2.68 -6.02 -17.69
CA TYR A 124 3.74 -5.03 -17.83
C TYR A 124 3.94 -4.27 -16.53
N PHE A 125 5.17 -3.85 -16.27
CA PHE A 125 5.40 -2.80 -15.29
C PHE A 125 4.95 -1.46 -15.86
N ILE A 126 4.36 -0.64 -15.00
CA ILE A 126 4.10 0.77 -15.27
C ILE A 126 5.36 1.53 -14.88
N ASP A 127 6.04 2.10 -15.88
CA ASP A 127 7.35 2.75 -15.68
C ASP A 127 7.26 3.99 -14.78
N ASP A 128 6.09 4.66 -14.77
CA ASP A 128 5.88 5.89 -14.03
C ASP A 128 5.23 5.63 -12.66
N LYS A 129 6.02 5.80 -11.60
CA LYS A 129 5.58 5.65 -10.21
C LYS A 129 4.48 6.65 -9.80
N LYS A 130 4.37 7.80 -10.48
CA LYS A 130 3.36 8.83 -10.18
C LYS A 130 2.04 8.61 -10.93
N PHE A 131 1.98 7.59 -11.78
CA PHE A 131 0.80 7.30 -12.59
C PHE A 131 -0.45 7.09 -11.74
N ILE A 132 -0.38 6.20 -10.74
CA ILE A 132 -1.51 5.88 -9.85
C ILE A 132 -2.00 7.13 -9.12
N ASP A 133 -1.09 7.94 -8.57
CA ASP A 133 -1.42 9.19 -7.86
C ASP A 133 -2.06 10.24 -8.77
N SER A 134 -1.73 10.20 -10.06
CA SER A 134 -2.32 11.08 -11.05
C SER A 134 -3.67 10.57 -11.55
N LEU A 135 -3.95 9.26 -11.43
CA LEU A 135 -5.24 8.66 -11.75
C LEU A 135 -6.29 8.76 -10.65
N VAL A 136 -5.89 8.90 -9.39
CA VAL A 136 -6.83 8.92 -8.27
C VAL A 136 -6.69 10.19 -7.46
N ASN A 137 -7.82 10.80 -7.11
CA ASN A 137 -7.89 11.77 -6.05
C ASN A 137 -8.07 11.03 -4.72
N ARG A 138 -7.18 11.30 -3.77
CA ARG A 138 -7.23 10.74 -2.43
C ARG A 138 -7.47 11.85 -1.42
N ASN A 139 -8.53 11.73 -0.63
CA ASN A 139 -8.83 12.66 0.43
C ASN A 139 -9.01 11.91 1.75
N VAL A 140 -8.44 12.47 2.81
CA VAL A 140 -8.58 11.99 4.19
C VAL A 140 -9.01 13.18 5.03
N ALA A 141 -10.23 13.13 5.56
CA ALA A 141 -10.72 14.13 6.50
C ALA A 141 -10.76 13.51 7.91
N ARG A 142 -10.12 14.17 8.87
CA ARG A 142 -10.13 13.75 10.26
C ARG A 142 -11.33 14.38 10.96
N GLU A 143 -12.15 13.56 11.58
CA GLU A 143 -13.21 13.98 12.49
C GLU A 143 -13.00 13.34 13.86
N SER A 144 -13.38 14.03 14.92
CA SER A 144 -13.37 13.47 16.28
C SER A 144 -14.76 13.69 16.83
N LEU A 145 -15.56 12.63 16.80
CA LEU A 145 -16.95 12.65 17.24
C LEU A 145 -17.05 12.61 18.78
N ASP A 146 -16.11 11.94 19.46
CA ASP A 146 -16.07 11.83 20.91
C ASP A 146 -14.63 11.65 21.46
N ASP A 147 -14.50 11.55 22.79
CA ASP A 147 -13.22 11.30 23.46
C ASP A 147 -12.75 9.84 23.36
N GLU A 148 -13.61 8.92 22.92
CA GLU A 148 -13.37 7.47 22.91
C GLU A 148 -12.73 6.98 21.61
N THR A 149 -13.04 7.65 20.50
CA THR A 149 -12.63 7.25 19.15
C THR A 149 -12.13 8.44 18.32
N THR A 150 -11.34 8.16 17.29
CA THR A 150 -10.99 9.15 16.27
C THR A 150 -11.30 8.57 14.90
N GLU A 151 -12.06 9.31 14.11
CA GLU A 151 -12.53 8.85 12.81
C GLU A 151 -11.82 9.58 11.68
N TYR A 152 -11.51 8.84 10.63
CA TYR A 152 -10.87 9.34 9.43
C TYR A 152 -11.73 8.93 8.23
N TRP A 153 -12.38 9.90 7.61
CA TRP A 153 -13.15 9.71 6.40
C TRP A 153 -12.22 9.59 5.20
N LEU A 154 -12.32 8.47 4.49
CA LEU A 154 -11.50 8.14 3.35
C LEU A 154 -12.34 8.29 2.08
N VAL A 155 -11.83 9.02 1.10
CA VAL A 155 -12.50 9.17 -0.21
C VAL A 155 -11.48 8.95 -1.31
N ALA A 156 -11.73 7.94 -2.15
CA ALA A 156 -10.96 7.68 -3.36
C ALA A 156 -11.83 7.93 -4.59
N GLN A 157 -11.33 8.71 -5.55
CA GLN A 157 -12.07 9.04 -6.77
C GLN A 157 -11.17 9.00 -8.01
N LEU A 158 -11.59 8.26 -9.04
CA LEU A 158 -10.94 8.27 -10.35
C LEU A 158 -10.99 9.67 -10.97
N LYS A 159 -9.82 10.17 -11.37
CA LYS A 159 -9.65 11.39 -12.15
C LYS A 159 -9.85 11.09 -13.64
N HIS A 160 -10.20 12.12 -14.41
CA HIS A 160 -10.25 12.07 -15.88
C HIS A 160 -11.13 10.94 -16.46
N LEU A 161 -12.27 10.65 -15.82
CA LEU A 161 -13.16 9.55 -16.19
C LEU A 161 -13.57 9.57 -17.67
N ASP A 162 -13.81 10.75 -18.24
CA ASP A 162 -14.18 10.88 -19.66
C ASP A 162 -13.06 10.43 -20.59
N VAL A 163 -11.81 10.78 -20.28
CA VAL A 163 -10.62 10.35 -21.05
C VAL A 163 -10.43 8.84 -20.90
N LEU A 164 -10.66 8.30 -19.70
CA LEU A 164 -10.56 6.86 -19.46
C LEU A 164 -11.65 6.11 -20.23
N LYS A 165 -12.91 6.56 -20.19
CA LYS A 165 -14.03 5.91 -20.92
C LYS A 165 -13.91 6.01 -22.44
N GLN A 166 -13.31 7.08 -22.95
CA GLN A 166 -13.07 7.24 -24.39
C GLN A 166 -12.03 6.24 -24.92
N ASN A 167 -11.03 5.89 -24.11
CA ASN A 167 -9.91 5.06 -24.54
C ASN A 167 -10.04 3.60 -24.08
N PHE A 168 -10.78 3.32 -22.99
CA PHE A 168 -10.88 1.97 -22.41
C PHE A 168 -12.33 1.51 -22.33
N GLY A 169 -12.58 0.25 -22.69
CA GLY A 169 -13.87 -0.40 -22.44
C GLY A 169 -14.10 -0.64 -20.94
N TYR A 170 -13.03 -0.92 -20.19
CA TYR A 170 -13.03 -1.12 -18.75
C TYR A 170 -11.63 -0.89 -18.18
N ILE A 171 -11.55 -0.14 -17.08
CA ILE A 171 -10.37 -0.08 -16.20
C ILE A 171 -10.82 -0.38 -14.78
N GLU A 172 -10.00 -1.18 -14.12
CA GLU A 172 -10.05 -1.41 -12.69
C GLU A 172 -8.70 -1.10 -12.07
N LEU A 173 -8.69 -0.25 -11.05
CA LEU A 173 -7.54 -0.06 -10.16
C LEU A 173 -7.78 -0.93 -8.93
N LYS A 174 -6.96 -1.96 -8.79
CA LYS A 174 -7.03 -2.89 -7.65
C LYS A 174 -6.09 -2.51 -6.54
N ASP A 175 -6.53 -2.79 -5.32
CA ASP A 175 -5.74 -2.65 -4.10
C ASP A 175 -5.12 -1.25 -3.98
N LEU A 176 -5.92 -0.21 -4.23
CA LEU A 176 -5.47 1.16 -4.11
C LEU A 176 -5.10 1.49 -2.66
N ASP A 177 -3.80 1.65 -2.39
CA ASP A 177 -3.32 1.99 -1.06
C ASP A 177 -3.79 3.40 -0.62
N PHE A 178 -4.26 3.44 0.62
CA PHE A 178 -4.60 4.63 1.40
C PHE A 178 -3.87 4.60 2.72
N SER A 179 -2.98 5.57 2.92
CA SER A 179 -2.21 5.71 4.16
C SER A 179 -2.75 6.84 5.02
N VAL A 180 -3.03 6.54 6.30
CA VAL A 180 -3.50 7.51 7.29
C VAL A 180 -2.56 7.51 8.48
N ASP A 181 -2.00 8.66 8.80
CA ASP A 181 -1.19 8.84 10.01
C ASP A 181 -2.08 9.03 11.24
N VAL A 182 -2.32 7.93 11.96
CA VAL A 182 -3.03 7.95 13.25
C VAL A 182 -2.08 8.51 14.31
N SER A 183 -2.36 9.72 14.79
CA SER A 183 -1.59 10.33 15.87
C SER A 183 -1.85 9.60 17.18
N VAL A 184 -0.78 9.18 17.86
CA VAL A 184 -0.84 8.48 19.17
C VAL A 184 -0.06 9.23 20.26
N TYR A 185 0.68 10.28 19.87
CA TYR A 185 1.57 11.02 20.75
C TYR A 185 0.87 11.62 21.98
N ASN A 186 -0.24 12.32 21.77
CA ASN A 186 -0.93 13.05 22.84
C ASN A 186 -1.50 12.07 23.87
N GLU A 187 -2.04 10.96 23.37
CA GLU A 187 -2.62 9.85 24.11
C GLU A 187 -1.58 9.24 25.06
N ILE A 188 -0.41 8.90 24.53
CA ILE A 188 0.70 8.33 25.31
C ILE A 188 1.19 9.33 26.37
N LYS A 189 1.38 10.59 25.99
CA LYS A 189 1.88 11.63 26.90
C LYS A 189 0.99 11.78 28.15
N MET A 190 -0.32 11.58 28.02
CA MET A 190 -1.26 11.65 29.15
C MET A 190 -1.17 10.45 30.09
N LYS A 191 -0.79 9.27 29.60
CA LYS A 191 -0.69 8.05 30.42
C LYS A 191 0.69 7.79 31.00
N VAL A 192 1.74 8.23 30.32
CA VAL A 192 3.12 8.02 30.80
C VAL A 192 3.40 8.87 32.05
N PRO A 193 3.72 8.25 33.21
CA PRO A 193 4.00 8.96 34.45
C PRO A 193 5.18 9.94 34.33
N SER A 194 5.09 11.08 35.00
CA SER A 194 6.15 12.12 34.97
C SER A 194 7.49 11.62 35.50
N VAL A 195 7.48 10.70 36.46
CA VAL A 195 8.69 10.05 37.01
C VAL A 195 9.40 9.22 35.94
N PHE A 196 8.65 8.44 35.15
CA PHE A 196 9.21 7.65 34.06
C PHE A 196 9.83 8.54 32.97
N LYS A 197 9.17 9.65 32.61
CA LYS A 197 9.75 10.64 31.67
C LYS A 197 11.09 11.18 32.17
N LYS A 198 11.18 11.55 33.45
CA LYS A 198 12.43 12.03 34.06
C LYS A 198 13.54 10.98 34.02
N GLN A 199 13.20 9.72 34.26
CA GLN A 199 14.17 8.63 34.19
C GLN A 199 14.65 8.40 32.77
N LEU A 200 13.75 8.40 31.81
CA LEU A 200 14.09 8.26 30.40
C LEU A 200 14.99 9.42 29.98
N ASP A 201 14.66 10.68 30.33
CA ASP A 201 15.51 11.85 30.07
C ASP A 201 16.91 11.74 30.73
N ILE A 202 17.01 11.17 31.93
CA ILE A 202 18.30 10.92 32.58
C ILE A 202 19.07 9.81 31.86
N ALA A 203 18.40 8.72 31.47
CA ALA A 203 19.00 7.66 30.67
C ALA A 203 19.51 8.19 29.32
N VAL A 204 18.74 9.07 28.66
CA VAL A 204 19.16 9.78 27.44
C VAL A 204 20.46 10.54 27.69
N LYS A 205 20.53 11.36 28.76
CA LYS A 205 21.73 12.14 29.11
C LYS A 205 22.93 11.26 29.43
N ILE A 206 22.72 10.09 30.03
CA ILE A 206 23.77 9.11 30.33
C ILE A 206 24.30 8.44 29.05
N LEU A 207 23.50 8.35 27.99
CA LEU A 207 23.86 7.68 26.74
C LEU A 207 24.29 8.64 25.63
N SER A 208 23.96 9.94 25.75
CA SER A 208 24.27 10.95 24.74
C SER A 208 25.75 11.31 24.74
N LYS A 209 26.45 11.22 23.60
CA LYS A 209 27.91 11.45 23.42
C LYS A 209 28.50 12.73 24.05
N HIS A 210 27.69 13.71 24.45
CA HIS A 210 28.06 14.98 25.11
C HIS A 210 27.88 14.99 26.64
N HIS A 211 28.30 13.93 27.32
CA HIS A 211 28.36 13.91 28.77
C HIS A 211 29.55 14.76 29.24
N GLY A 212 29.34 15.67 30.20
CA GLY A 212 30.45 16.25 30.94
C GLY A 212 31.22 15.19 31.75
N GLY A 213 32.29 15.61 32.43
CA GLY A 213 33.27 14.71 33.04
C GLY A 213 32.69 13.68 34.04
N ARG A 214 33.49 12.68 34.45
CA ARG A 214 33.11 11.54 35.32
C ARG A 214 32.19 11.89 36.52
N GLY A 215 32.35 13.08 37.12
CA GLY A 215 31.51 13.52 38.23
C GLY A 215 30.05 13.80 37.87
N GLU A 216 29.78 14.28 36.65
CA GLU A 216 28.41 14.49 36.16
C GLU A 216 27.71 13.17 35.86
N GLN A 217 28.42 12.21 35.27
CA GLN A 217 27.90 10.85 35.06
C GLN A 217 27.53 10.17 36.38
N PHE A 218 28.36 10.31 37.41
CA PHE A 218 28.06 9.74 38.73
C PHE A 218 26.80 10.37 39.36
N LYS A 219 26.62 11.69 39.21
CA LYS A 219 25.40 12.40 39.67
C LYS A 219 24.16 11.90 38.93
N LEU A 220 24.22 11.74 37.61
CA LEU A 220 23.10 11.24 36.81
C LEU A 220 22.73 9.80 37.19
N LEU A 221 23.73 8.92 37.39
CA LEU A 221 23.50 7.54 37.85
C LEU A 221 22.89 7.49 39.25
N ALA A 222 23.35 8.34 40.18
CA ALA A 222 22.78 8.44 41.51
C ALA A 222 21.32 8.92 41.47
N GLN A 223 21.01 9.92 40.64
CA GLN A 223 19.65 10.39 40.41
C GLN A 223 18.75 9.30 39.81
N LEU A 224 19.25 8.54 38.83
CA LEU A 224 18.50 7.44 38.22
C LEU A 224 18.14 6.37 39.27
N ARG A 225 19.11 5.97 40.11
CA ARG A 225 18.85 5.01 41.20
C ARG A 225 17.85 5.53 42.22
N GLN A 226 17.95 6.80 42.61
CA GLN A 226 16.98 7.42 43.52
C GLN A 226 15.56 7.38 42.95
N LEU A 227 15.41 7.70 41.65
CA LEU A 227 14.11 7.63 40.98
C LEU A 227 13.59 6.20 40.86
N GLN A 228 14.46 5.22 40.60
CA GLN A 228 14.10 3.79 40.57
C GLN A 228 13.63 3.29 41.94
N HIS A 229 14.31 3.69 43.02
CA HIS A 229 13.89 3.36 44.38
C HIS A 229 12.53 3.98 44.74
N ALA A 230 12.31 5.25 44.38
CA ALA A 230 11.03 5.91 44.55
C ALA A 230 9.92 5.34 43.65
N GLN A 231 10.27 4.52 42.65
CA GLN A 231 9.35 3.90 41.71
C GLN A 231 8.85 2.52 42.12
N LYS A 232 9.66 1.74 42.85
CA LYS A 232 9.26 0.40 43.33
C LYS A 232 7.96 0.42 44.14
N GLU A 233 7.58 1.58 44.66
CA GLU A 233 6.34 1.80 45.41
C GLU A 233 5.11 2.11 44.52
N LYS A 234 5.26 2.32 43.20
CA LYS A 234 4.16 2.73 42.31
C LYS A 234 3.96 1.88 41.05
N TYR A 235 5.03 1.38 40.41
CA TYR A 235 4.94 0.59 39.16
C TYR A 235 6.04 -0.49 39.12
N TYR A 236 5.79 -1.63 38.47
CA TYR A 236 6.70 -2.78 38.39
C TYR A 236 7.47 -2.79 37.05
N GLY A 237 8.78 -3.09 37.06
CA GLY A 237 9.62 -3.29 35.87
C GLY A 237 10.81 -2.34 35.74
N GLU A 238 11.89 -2.78 35.08
CA GLU A 238 12.99 -1.89 34.69
C GLU A 238 12.58 -1.00 33.50
N ILE A 239 13.27 0.12 33.29
CA ILE A 239 12.93 1.09 32.23
C ILE A 239 12.85 0.43 30.86
N PHE A 240 13.76 -0.51 30.58
CA PHE A 240 13.80 -1.21 29.30
C PHE A 240 12.64 -2.22 29.15
N ASP A 241 12.25 -2.93 30.21
CA ASP A 241 11.07 -3.81 30.17
C ASP A 241 9.79 -3.04 29.84
N ILE A 242 9.63 -1.86 30.46
CA ILE A 242 8.49 -0.97 30.19
C ILE A 242 8.54 -0.45 28.74
N ILE A 243 9.73 -0.10 28.23
CA ILE A 243 9.89 0.31 26.85
C ILE A 243 9.48 -0.84 25.92
N ASP A 244 9.94 -2.06 26.17
CA ASP A 244 9.64 -3.23 25.36
C ASP A 244 8.14 -3.56 25.36
N GLU A 245 7.45 -3.50 26.51
CA GLU A 245 6.00 -3.64 26.59
C GLU A 245 5.27 -2.55 25.76
N ILE A 246 5.77 -1.31 25.81
CA ILE A 246 5.21 -0.22 24.98
C ILE A 246 5.48 -0.47 23.50
N GLN A 247 6.67 -0.93 23.11
CA GLN A 247 7.02 -1.26 21.73
C GLN A 247 6.06 -2.28 21.14
N GLU A 248 5.71 -3.31 21.91
CA GLU A 248 4.83 -4.39 21.47
C GLU A 248 3.42 -3.89 21.13
N ILE A 249 2.90 -2.88 21.84
CA ILE A 249 1.62 -2.25 21.49
C ILE A 249 1.65 -1.59 20.10
N PHE A 250 2.82 -1.12 19.67
CA PHE A 250 3.04 -0.54 18.34
C PHE A 250 3.50 -1.55 17.29
N SER A 251 3.51 -2.86 17.60
CA SER A 251 3.69 -3.88 16.59
C SER A 251 2.47 -3.88 15.64
N PRO A 252 2.64 -4.15 14.34
CA PRO A 252 1.51 -4.15 13.41
C PRO A 252 0.39 -5.11 13.82
N TYR A 253 0.77 -6.25 14.39
CA TYR A 253 -0.16 -7.26 14.90
C TYR A 253 -1.01 -6.70 16.04
N THR A 254 -0.39 -6.15 17.09
CA THR A 254 -1.12 -5.65 18.26
C THR A 254 -1.89 -4.37 17.94
N PHE A 255 -1.29 -3.44 17.21
CA PHE A 255 -1.90 -2.15 16.90
C PHE A 255 -3.16 -2.29 16.03
N SER A 256 -3.20 -3.29 15.14
CA SER A 256 -4.37 -3.56 14.29
C SER A 256 -5.67 -3.76 15.08
N SER A 257 -5.60 -4.26 16.33
CA SER A 257 -6.77 -4.46 17.18
C SER A 257 -7.48 -3.16 17.59
N PHE A 258 -6.76 -2.03 17.57
CA PHE A 258 -7.29 -0.70 17.90
C PHE A 258 -7.81 0.05 16.68
N VAL A 259 -7.81 -0.57 15.50
CA VAL A 259 -8.21 0.08 14.26
C VAL A 259 -9.29 -0.73 13.57
N ASP A 260 -10.41 -0.08 13.25
CA ASP A 260 -11.44 -0.65 12.38
C ASP A 260 -11.48 0.12 11.07
N VAL A 261 -11.46 -0.59 9.94
CA VAL A 261 -11.71 -0.01 8.61
C VAL A 261 -13.07 -0.50 8.14
N LYS A 262 -13.93 0.42 7.70
CA LYS A 262 -15.34 0.16 7.35
C LYS A 262 -15.68 0.58 5.92
N LYS A 263 -16.80 0.06 5.43
CA LYS A 263 -17.39 0.26 4.09
C LYS A 263 -16.51 -0.30 2.97
N ASP A 264 -16.08 0.55 2.05
CA ASP A 264 -15.43 0.16 0.80
C ASP A 264 -13.93 -0.05 0.92
N PHE A 265 -13.41 0.13 2.13
CA PHE A 265 -12.00 0.02 2.45
C PHE A 265 -11.78 -1.21 3.32
N GLN A 266 -10.63 -1.83 3.15
CA GLN A 266 -10.19 -2.97 3.93
C GLN A 266 -8.87 -2.62 4.61
N TYR A 267 -8.70 -3.04 5.86
CA TYR A 267 -7.41 -2.95 6.54
C TYR A 267 -6.41 -3.85 5.80
N TYR A 268 -5.22 -3.32 5.53
CA TYR A 268 -4.13 -4.10 4.94
C TYR A 268 -2.98 -4.29 5.93
N ASP A 269 -2.41 -3.20 6.43
CA ASP A 269 -1.26 -3.23 7.34
C ASP A 269 -1.14 -1.91 8.12
N CYS A 270 -0.20 -1.83 9.05
CA CYS A 270 0.22 -0.55 9.60
C CYS A 270 1.74 -0.50 9.83
N GLU A 271 2.28 0.69 9.60
CA GLU A 271 3.70 0.97 9.73
C GLU A 271 3.92 1.94 10.87
N ARG A 272 4.99 1.71 11.61
CA ARG A 272 5.40 2.63 12.65
C ARG A 272 5.95 3.92 12.05
N GLY A 273 5.43 5.05 12.53
CA GLY A 273 5.96 6.37 12.20
C GLY A 273 7.27 6.69 12.94
N LYS A 274 7.67 7.97 12.87
CA LYS A 274 8.87 8.45 13.57
C LYS A 274 8.70 8.34 15.09
N ASP A 275 9.77 7.95 15.75
CA ASP A 275 9.84 7.90 17.20
C ASP A 275 9.74 9.28 17.83
N PHE A 276 9.23 9.32 19.06
CA PHE A 276 9.16 10.55 19.83
C PHE A 276 10.55 11.10 20.11
N TYR A 277 11.49 10.23 20.50
CA TYR A 277 12.89 10.57 20.70
C TYR A 277 13.77 10.06 19.55
N GLU A 278 13.93 10.88 18.51
CA GLU A 278 14.67 10.53 17.28
C GLU A 278 16.19 10.37 17.49
N THR A 279 16.73 10.92 18.58
CA THR A 279 18.18 10.95 18.85
C THR A 279 18.68 9.78 19.69
N LEU A 280 17.81 8.85 20.07
CA LEU A 280 18.18 7.72 20.93
C LEU A 280 18.74 6.54 20.12
N PRO A 281 19.70 5.80 20.70
CA PRO A 281 20.26 4.62 20.06
C PRO A 281 19.33 3.40 20.15
N PHE A 282 18.12 3.55 20.72
CA PHE A 282 17.11 2.51 20.84
C PHE A 282 15.71 3.11 20.56
N PRO A 283 14.78 2.30 20.01
CA PRO A 283 13.45 2.76 19.69
C PRO A 283 12.62 3.09 20.94
N THR A 284 11.81 4.16 20.87
CA THR A 284 10.84 4.56 21.91
C THR A 284 9.42 4.51 21.34
N TRP A 285 8.38 5.11 21.90
CA TRP A 285 7.08 5.06 21.20
C TRP A 285 7.04 6.01 20.00
N PRO A 286 6.28 5.68 18.94
CA PRO A 286 6.12 6.55 17.77
C PRO A 286 5.21 7.75 18.05
N LYS A 287 5.35 8.79 17.23
CA LYS A 287 4.43 9.94 17.21
C LYS A 287 3.10 9.57 16.53
N SER A 288 3.15 8.72 15.52
CA SER A 288 2.01 8.23 14.75
C SER A 288 2.20 6.78 14.31
N MET A 289 1.09 6.10 14.08
CA MET A 289 1.04 4.84 13.35
C MET A 289 0.40 5.10 11.99
N LYS A 290 1.10 4.76 10.92
CA LYS A 290 0.60 4.90 9.55
C LYS A 290 -0.21 3.66 9.21
N VAL A 291 -1.52 3.78 9.23
CA VAL A 291 -2.41 2.68 8.86
C VAL A 291 -2.60 2.68 7.35
N ILE A 292 -2.44 1.52 6.73
CA ILE A 292 -2.62 1.27 5.31
C ILE A 292 -3.92 0.51 5.10
N SER A 293 -4.82 1.11 4.33
CA SER A 293 -6.07 0.51 3.88
C SER A 293 -6.09 0.41 2.36
N ARG A 294 -6.90 -0.51 1.83
CA ARG A 294 -7.02 -0.76 0.38
C ARG A 294 -8.47 -0.71 -0.07
N THR A 295 -8.66 -0.29 -1.32
CA THR A 295 -9.96 -0.28 -1.97
C THR A 295 -9.79 -0.48 -3.47
N ASP A 296 -10.88 -0.88 -4.13
CA ASP A 296 -10.93 -1.05 -5.59
C ASP A 296 -11.80 0.05 -6.21
N VAL A 297 -11.33 0.65 -7.30
CA VAL A 297 -12.09 1.66 -8.05
C VAL A 297 -12.12 1.32 -9.54
N ASN A 298 -13.28 1.50 -10.17
CA ASN A 298 -13.48 1.19 -11.59
C ASN A 298 -14.51 2.14 -12.22
N PHE A 299 -14.87 1.95 -13.48
CA PHE A 299 -15.80 2.85 -14.17
C PHE A 299 -17.24 2.83 -13.64
N ASN A 300 -17.68 1.68 -13.11
CA ASN A 300 -19.01 1.52 -12.53
C ASN A 300 -19.05 2.08 -11.10
N ARG A 301 -17.89 2.08 -10.44
CA ARG A 301 -17.68 2.63 -9.10
C ARG A 301 -16.49 3.60 -9.10
N PRO A 302 -16.64 4.78 -9.73
CA PRO A 302 -15.52 5.71 -9.93
C PRO A 302 -15.16 6.50 -8.69
N ALA A 303 -16.02 6.49 -7.67
CA ALA A 303 -15.76 7.06 -6.36
C ALA A 303 -16.22 6.08 -5.28
N VAL A 304 -15.42 5.96 -4.23
CA VAL A 304 -15.68 5.13 -3.06
C VAL A 304 -15.38 5.91 -1.79
N ASP A 305 -16.16 5.63 -0.75
CA ASP A 305 -15.99 6.24 0.55
C ASP A 305 -15.90 5.19 1.66
N GLY A 306 -15.12 5.52 2.68
CA GLY A 306 -14.85 4.65 3.79
C GLY A 306 -14.52 5.41 5.04
N MET A 307 -14.29 4.65 6.09
CA MET A 307 -13.93 5.20 7.38
C MET A 307 -12.91 4.32 8.06
N LEU A 308 -11.87 4.95 8.59
CA LEU A 308 -10.95 4.34 9.54
C LEU A 308 -11.27 4.89 10.92
N ILE A 309 -11.47 4.00 11.88
CA ILE A 309 -11.78 4.32 13.27
C ILE A 309 -10.62 3.87 14.13
N PHE A 310 -10.03 4.79 14.87
CA PHE A 310 -9.06 4.49 15.91
C PHE A 310 -9.76 4.44 17.27
N LYS A 311 -9.74 3.28 17.93
CA LYS A 311 -10.30 3.03 19.27
C LYS A 311 -9.39 3.59 20.36
N LYS A 312 -9.34 4.92 20.45
CA LYS A 312 -8.46 5.68 21.36
C LYS A 312 -8.59 5.22 22.82
N LYS A 313 -9.80 4.96 23.31
CA LYS A 313 -10.05 4.50 24.68
C LYS A 313 -9.42 3.14 24.97
N ASP A 314 -9.57 2.18 24.06
CA ASP A 314 -9.02 0.83 24.22
C ASP A 314 -7.49 0.86 24.17
N PHE A 315 -6.94 1.62 23.22
CA PHE A 315 -5.50 1.87 23.13
C PHE A 315 -4.94 2.47 24.43
N LEU A 316 -5.59 3.52 24.96
CA LEU A 316 -5.20 4.16 26.22
C LEU A 316 -5.32 3.23 27.43
N LYS A 317 -6.26 2.28 27.40
CA LYS A 317 -6.44 1.27 28.44
C LYS A 317 -5.28 0.28 28.44
N GLU A 318 -4.86 -0.22 27.28
CA GLU A 318 -3.71 -1.13 27.18
C GLU A 318 -2.40 -0.45 27.58
N ILE A 319 -2.16 0.79 27.13
CA ILE A 319 -1.01 1.59 27.58
C ILE A 319 -1.06 1.80 29.10
N GLY A 320 -2.24 2.06 29.66
CA GLY A 320 -2.43 2.24 31.09
C GLY A 320 -2.08 1.01 31.92
N LYS A 321 -2.31 -0.21 31.40
CA LYS A 321 -1.97 -1.46 32.10
C LYS A 321 -0.47 -1.65 32.31
N ILE A 322 0.35 -1.20 31.36
CA ILE A 322 1.83 -1.25 31.48
C ILE A 322 2.26 -0.47 32.73
N PHE A 323 1.67 0.70 32.92
CA PHE A 323 1.88 1.54 34.10
C PHE A 323 0.84 1.27 35.20
N GLY A 324 0.15 0.13 35.23
CA GLY A 324 -1.03 -0.06 36.08
C GLY A 324 -1.04 -1.36 36.88
N LYS A 325 -0.02 -2.21 36.74
CA LYS A 325 0.09 -3.49 37.49
C LYS A 325 0.54 -3.28 38.94
N GLY A 326 -0.09 -2.36 39.64
CA GLY A 326 0.16 -2.04 41.04
C GLY A 326 -1.15 -1.80 41.78
N ASP A 327 -2.08 -2.76 41.67
CA ASP A 327 -3.15 -3.02 42.64
C ASP A 327 -3.40 -4.54 42.67
#